data_AF-A0AB36J450-F1
#
_entry.id   AF-A0AB36J450-F1
#
_cell.length_a   1.000
_cell.length_b   1.000
_cell.length_c   1.000
_cell.angle_alpha   90.00
_cell.angle_beta   90.00
_cell.angle_gamma   90.00
#
_symmetry.space_group_name_H-M   'P 1'
#
loop_
_entity.id
_entity.type
_entity.pdbx_description
1 polymer ?
#
loop_
_entity_poly.entity_id
_entity_poly.type
_entity_poly.pdbx_seq_one_letter_code
_entity_poly.pdbx_strand_id
1 'polypeptide(L)' 'MKFAEAIRLSKKYAECPKCGNGNIGAGEGTINIDENSFERTCKCGWSKTVKDEQNS' A
#
# COMPACT_ATOMS: atom_id res chain seq x y z
N MET A 1 2.23 -10.04 7.79
CA MET A 1 1.88 -8.68 8.15
C MET A 1 0.86 -8.71 9.25
N LYS A 2 1.28 -8.27 10.44
CA LYS A 2 0.36 -8.00 11.54
C LYS A 2 -0.66 -6.95 11.12
N PHE A 3 -1.93 -7.14 11.48
CA PHE A 3 -3.04 -6.23 11.12
C PHE A 3 -2.77 -4.76 11.49
N ALA A 4 -2.14 -4.51 12.65
CA ALA A 4 -1.78 -3.16 13.08
C ALA A 4 -0.80 -2.48 12.10
N GLU A 5 0.15 -3.23 11.53
CA GLU A 5 1.10 -2.71 10.55
C GLU A 5 0.41 -2.41 9.22
N ALA A 6 -0.53 -3.28 8.80
CA ALA A 6 -1.35 -3.04 7.62
C ALA A 6 -2.17 -1.74 7.74
N ILE A 7 -2.78 -1.46 8.90
CA ILE A 7 -3.48 -0.20 9.16
C ILE A 7 -2.50 0.99 9.11
N ARG A 8 -1.33 0.87 9.73
CA ARG A 8 -0.32 1.95 9.75
C ARG A 8 0.13 2.30 8.34
N LEU A 9 0.41 1.30 7.51
CA LEU A 9 0.81 1.48 6.12
C LEU A 9 -0.33 2.04 5.26
N SER A 10 -1.56 1.57 5.47
CA SER A 10 -2.75 2.10 4.78
C SER A 10 -2.96 3.59 5.07
N LYS A 11 -2.76 4.03 6.31
CA LYS A 11 -2.81 5.45 6.68
C LYS A 11 -1.67 6.25 6.05
N LYS A 12 -0.44 5.71 6.12
CA LYS A 12 0.76 6.36 5.57
C LYS A 12 0.67 6.59 4.07
N TYR A 13 0.06 5.66 3.34
CA TYR A 13 -0.07 5.70 1.87
C TYR A 13 -1.52 5.86 1.42
N ALA A 14 -2.36 6.49 2.25
CA ALA A 14 -3.72 6.84 1.91
C ALA A 14 -3.74 7.73 0.66
N GLU A 15 -2.83 8.70 0.60
CA GLU A 15 -2.57 9.51 -0.58
C GLU A 15 -1.24 9.13 -1.23
N CYS A 16 -1.20 9.16 -2.56
CA CYS A 16 0.02 8.94 -3.31
C CYS A 16 1.04 10.06 -2.99
N PRO A 17 2.26 9.75 -2.51
CA PRO A 17 3.25 10.77 -2.18
C PRO A 17 3.79 11.51 -3.42
N LYS A 18 3.53 11.02 -4.64
CA LYS A 18 3.98 11.63 -5.89
C LYS A 18 2.97 12.61 -6.49
N CYS A 19 1.67 12.31 -6.41
CA CYS A 19 0.63 13.11 -7.08
C CYS A 19 -0.58 13.47 -6.22
N GLY A 20 -0.59 13.07 -4.94
CA GLY A 20 -1.70 13.34 -4.00
C GLY A 20 -2.95 12.48 -4.21
N ASN A 21 -3.00 11.59 -5.21
CA ASN A 21 -4.20 10.80 -5.46
C ASN A 21 -4.46 9.79 -4.33
N GLY A 22 -5.62 9.91 -3.68
CA GLY A 22 -6.09 8.97 -2.64
C GLY A 22 -7.04 7.88 -3.13
N ASN A 23 -7.50 7.95 -4.38
CA ASN A 23 -8.47 6.99 -4.90
C ASN A 23 -7.86 5.61 -5.20
N ILE A 24 -8.68 4.58 -5.07
CA ILE A 24 -8.36 3.16 -5.30
C ILE A 24 -9.39 2.56 -6.25
N GLY A 25 -8.98 1.64 -7.13
CA GLY A 25 -9.85 0.98 -8.09
C GLY A 25 -10.12 1.85 -9.33
N ALA A 26 -10.91 1.32 -10.26
CA ALA A 26 -11.29 2.02 -11.51
C ALA A 26 -10.11 2.66 -12.29
N GLY A 27 -8.93 2.04 -12.26
CA GLY A 27 -7.72 2.56 -12.91
C GLY A 27 -6.93 3.61 -12.11
N GLU A 28 -7.38 4.00 -10.92
CA GLU A 28 -6.70 4.99 -10.07
C GLU A 28 -5.49 4.42 -9.32
N GLY A 29 -5.45 3.09 -9.16
CA GLY A 29 -4.44 2.34 -8.44
C GLY A 29 -5.04 1.17 -7.64
N THR A 30 -4.20 0.43 -6.93
CA THR A 30 -4.59 -0.74 -6.12
C THR A 30 -4.05 -0.66 -4.71
N ILE A 31 -4.69 -1.37 -3.78
CA ILE A 31 -4.16 -1.69 -2.47
C ILE A 31 -4.38 -3.20 -2.24
N ASN A 32 -3.30 -3.94 -2.03
CA ASN A 32 -3.32 -5.38 -1.76
C ASN A 32 -2.65 -5.61 -0.41
N ILE A 33 -3.32 -6.31 0.49
CA ILE A 33 -2.82 -6.62 1.83
C ILE A 33 -2.99 -8.12 2.02
N ASP A 34 -1.87 -8.81 2.10
CA ASP A 34 -1.81 -10.25 2.29
C ASP A 34 -1.14 -10.59 3.63
N GLU A 35 -1.13 -11.88 3.96
CA GLU A 35 -0.52 -12.40 5.19
C GLU A 35 0.94 -12.03 5.38
N ASN A 36 1.67 -11.65 4.32
CA ASN A 36 3.10 -11.34 4.38
C ASN A 36 3.46 -10.03 3.67
N SER A 37 2.51 -9.33 3.07
CA SER A 37 2.82 -8.16 2.25
C SER A 37 1.74 -7.08 2.26
N PHE A 38 2.20 -5.86 2.07
CA PHE A 38 1.39 -4.71 1.71
C PHE A 38 1.89 -4.19 0.37
N GLU A 39 0.99 -3.99 -0.58
CA GLU A 39 1.27 -3.37 -1.87
C GLU A 39 0.28 -2.23 -2.12
N ARG A 40 0.80 -1.08 -2.55
CA ARG A 40 0.01 0.06 -3.02
C ARG A 40 0.54 0.53 -4.37
N THR A 41 -0.34 0.75 -5.34
CA THR A 41 0.02 1.28 -6.67
C THR A 41 -0.80 2.52 -7.03
N CYS A 42 -0.31 3.42 -7.87
CA CYS A 42 -1.04 4.62 -8.28
C CYS A 42 -0.94 4.82 -9.79
N LYS A 43 -2.00 5.36 -10.41
CA LYS A 43 -2.04 5.69 -11.85
C LYS A 43 -0.89 6.58 -12.35
N CYS A 44 -0.25 7.35 -11.47
CA CYS A 44 0.91 8.17 -11.82
C CYS A 44 2.26 7.39 -11.92
N GLY A 45 2.18 6.06 -11.78
CA GLY A 45 3.33 5.15 -11.84
C GLY A 45 4.06 4.93 -10.52
N TRP A 46 3.59 5.51 -9.41
CA TRP A 46 4.16 5.24 -8.08
C TRP A 46 3.66 3.90 -7.54
N SER A 47 4.53 3.13 -6.88
CA SER A 47 4.17 1.93 -6.14
C SER A 47 5.02 1.75 -4.89
N LYS A 48 4.49 1.01 -3.91
CA LYS A 48 5.21 0.58 -2.72
C LYS A 48 4.82 -0.82 -2.33
N THR A 49 5.82 -1.67 -2.16
CA THR A 49 5.69 -3.00 -1.57
C THR A 49 6.45 -3.04 -0.24
N VAL A 50 5.83 -3.59 0.79
CA VAL A 50 6.45 -3.88 2.08
C VAL A 50 6.20 -5.36 2.36
N LYS A 51 7.27 -6.12 2.57
CA LYS A 51 7.20 -7.52 2.98
C LYS A 51 7.43 -7.59 4.49
N ASP A 52 6.63 -8.41 5.16
CA ASP A 52 6.88 -8.79 6.54
C ASP A 52 7.97 -9.86 6.53
N GLU A 53 9.22 -9.43 6.65
CA GLU A 53 10.33 -10.33 6.91
C GLU A 53 10.14 -10.85 8.34
N GLN A 54 9.40 -11.96 8.46
CA GLN A 54 9.45 -12.75 9.67
C GLN A 54 10.90 -13.22 9.81
N ASN A 55 11.67 -12.53 10.64
CA ASN A 55 12.97 -13.00 11.07
C ASN A 55 12.73 -14.28 11.88
N SER A 56 12.80 -15.43 11.19
CA SER A 56 12.85 -16.76 11.77
C SER A 56 13.93 -16.87 12.85
#